data_AF-A0A9X4QW70-F1
#
_entry.id   AF-A0A9X4QW70-F1
#
_cell.length_a   1.000
_cell.length_b   1.000
_cell.length_c   1.000
_cell.angle_alpha   90.00
_cell.angle_beta   90.00
_cell.angle_gamma   90.00
#
_symmetry.space_group_name_H-M   'P 1'
#
loop_
_entity.id
_entity.type
_entity.pdbx_description
1 polymer ?
#
loop_
_entity_poly.entity_id
_entity_poly.type
_entity_poly.pdbx_seq_one_letter_code
_entity_poly.pdbx_strand_id
1 'polypeptide(L)'
;MHSIADQELLTAYSTALESSLDIEFVKQIRKELLRRNILIERREGSILTKMLGKAELDYDQLVKYSLEAIFVLQHWKVIYVNQTGFNFLGLSYPDEIIGVDIRHFFASGPSWRFYRAVFQY
;
A
#
# COMPACT_ATOMS: atom_id res chain seq x y z
N MET A 1 -13.38 23.41 -9.75
CA MET A 1 -14.55 23.41 -10.65
C MET A 1 -14.23 24.35 -11.80
N HIS A 2 -13.66 23.86 -12.90
CA HIS A 2 -13.53 24.67 -14.11
C HIS A 2 -14.91 24.82 -14.74
N SER A 3 -15.29 26.06 -15.06
CA SER A 3 -16.59 26.39 -15.63
C SER A 3 -16.78 25.64 -16.95
N ILE A 4 -17.96 25.10 -17.19
CA ILE A 4 -18.33 24.41 -18.45
C ILE A 4 -18.00 25.30 -19.67
N ALA A 5 -18.06 26.62 -19.50
CA ALA A 5 -17.67 27.61 -20.51
C ALA A 5 -16.18 27.59 -20.90
N ASP A 6 -15.27 27.27 -19.97
CA ASP A 6 -13.83 27.17 -20.26
C ASP A 6 -13.53 25.93 -21.11
N GLN A 7 -14.27 24.84 -20.86
CA GLN A 7 -14.08 23.57 -21.53
C GLN A 7 -14.62 23.62 -22.97
N GLU A 8 -15.74 24.29 -23.21
CA GLU A 8 -16.27 24.56 -24.55
C GLU A 8 -15.36 25.50 -25.35
N LEU A 9 -14.81 26.55 -24.72
CA LEU A 9 -13.84 27.44 -25.35
C LEU A 9 -12.55 26.72 -25.74
N LEU A 10 -12.00 25.89 -24.85
CA LEU A 10 -10.83 25.05 -25.13
C LEU A 10 -11.08 24.07 -26.27
N THR A 11 -12.29 23.52 -26.36
CA THR A 11 -12.68 22.59 -27.43
C THR A 11 -12.83 23.30 -28.77
N ALA A 12 -13.45 24.48 -28.78
CA ALA A 12 -13.59 25.30 -29.99
C ALA A 12 -12.23 25.79 -30.51
N TYR A 13 -11.35 26.25 -29.61
CA TYR A 13 -10.00 26.69 -29.97
C TYR A 13 -9.14 25.55 -30.50
N SER A 14 -9.16 24.39 -29.85
CA SER A 14 -8.39 23.23 -30.30
C SER A 14 -8.87 22.71 -31.66
N THR A 15 -10.18 22.72 -31.91
CA THR A 15 -10.75 22.34 -33.23
C THR A 15 -10.37 23.33 -34.35
N ALA A 16 -10.35 24.63 -34.06
CA ALA A 16 -9.92 25.66 -35.02
C ALA A 16 -8.41 25.63 -35.30
N LEU A 17 -7.59 25.30 -34.30
CA LEU A 17 -6.15 25.09 -34.45
C LEU A 17 -5.85 23.81 -35.25
N GLU A 18 -6.54 22.71 -34.97
CA GLU A 18 -6.36 21.46 -35.73
C GLU A 18 -6.74 21.60 -37.21
N SER A 19 -7.70 22.45 -37.55
CA SER A 19 -8.14 22.71 -38.94
C SER A 19 -7.27 23.72 -39.69
N SER A 20 -6.43 24.48 -38.99
CA SER A 20 -5.45 25.41 -39.57
C SER A 20 -4.02 24.86 -39.62
N LEU A 21 -3.79 23.70 -38.99
CA LEU A 21 -2.52 22.99 -38.99
C LEU A 21 -2.46 21.94 -40.11
N ASP A 22 -1.27 21.77 -40.68
CA ASP A 22 -1.02 20.72 -41.67
C ASP A 22 -1.31 19.32 -41.08
N ILE A 23 -1.99 18.47 -41.86
CA ILE A 23 -2.46 17.14 -41.43
C ILE A 23 -1.27 16.27 -41.00
N GLU A 24 -0.13 16.39 -41.68
CA GLU A 24 1.07 15.63 -41.36
C GLU A 24 1.67 16.08 -40.01
N PHE A 25 1.61 17.38 -39.72
CA PHE A 25 2.05 17.95 -38.45
C PHE A 25 1.16 17.51 -37.27
N VAL A 26 -0.17 17.52 -37.44
CA VAL A 26 -1.12 17.02 -36.41
C VAL A 26 -0.86 15.54 -36.12
N LYS A 27 -0.64 14.74 -37.16
CA LYS A 27 -0.32 13.31 -37.04
C LYS A 27 1.00 13.08 -36.30
N GLN A 28 2.00 13.91 -36.55
CA GLN A 28 3.29 13.86 -35.86
C GLN A 28 3.17 14.24 -34.37
N ILE A 29 2.40 15.27 -34.04
CA ILE A 29 2.11 15.65 -32.65
C ILE A 29 1.38 14.52 -31.92
N ARG A 30 0.33 13.93 -32.52
CA ARG A 30 -0.41 12.81 -31.92
C ARG A 30 0.49 11.61 -31.64
N LYS A 31 1.39 11.28 -32.59
CA LYS A 31 2.36 10.19 -32.43
C LYS A 31 3.33 10.45 -31.27
N GLU A 32 3.80 11.68 -31.12
CA GLU A 32 4.74 12.05 -30.06
C GLU A 32 4.05 12.12 -28.68
N LEU A 33 2.81 12.63 -28.62
CA LEU A 33 2.01 12.60 -27.39
C LEU A 33 1.75 11.17 -26.92
N LEU A 34 1.39 10.26 -27.85
CA LEU A 34 1.18 8.85 -27.51
C LEU A 34 2.45 8.20 -26.94
N ARG A 35 3.62 8.47 -27.55
CA ARG A 35 4.91 7.98 -27.03
C ARG A 35 5.19 8.47 -25.62
N ARG A 36 4.94 9.76 -25.35
CA ARG A 36 5.14 10.35 -24.02
C ARG A 36 4.21 9.76 -22.98
N ASN A 37 2.93 9.55 -23.31
CA ASN A 37 1.97 8.96 -22.38
C ASN A 37 2.40 7.54 -21.97
N ILE A 38 2.79 6.70 -22.93
CA ILE A 38 3.29 5.34 -22.65
C ILE A 38 4.53 5.37 -21.74
N LEU A 39 5.43 6.34 -21.93
CA LEU A 39 6.62 6.49 -21.10
C LEU A 39 6.27 6.90 -19.66
N ILE A 40 5.29 7.81 -19.50
CA ILE A 40 4.81 8.25 -18.19
C ILE A 40 4.15 7.08 -17.47
N GLU A 41 3.22 6.37 -18.11
CA GLU A 41 2.55 5.19 -17.53
C GLU A 41 3.55 4.11 -17.09
N ARG A 42 4.56 3.82 -17.92
CA ARG A 42 5.63 2.87 -17.56
C ARG A 42 6.45 3.33 -16.37
N ARG A 43 6.74 4.65 -16.29
CA ARG A 43 7.52 5.23 -15.20
C ARG A 43 6.73 5.20 -13.90
N GLU A 44 5.46 5.58 -13.93
CA GLU A 44 4.54 5.53 -12.79
C GLU A 44 4.40 4.10 -12.29
N GLY A 45 4.13 3.14 -13.19
CA GLY A 45 4.06 1.73 -12.83
C GLY A 45 5.35 1.23 -12.16
N SER A 46 6.52 1.54 -12.72
CA SER A 46 7.80 1.15 -12.11
C SER A 46 8.06 1.80 -10.75
N ILE A 47 7.66 3.06 -10.56
CA ILE A 47 7.80 3.77 -9.27
C ILE A 47 6.84 3.16 -8.25
N LEU A 48 5.59 2.89 -8.62
CA LEU A 48 4.58 2.24 -7.78
C LEU A 48 5.06 0.86 -7.32
N THR A 49 5.57 0.01 -8.22
CA THR A 49 6.11 -1.31 -7.84
C THR A 49 7.29 -1.19 -6.87
N LYS A 50 8.21 -0.24 -7.10
CA LYS A 50 9.35 -0.02 -6.20
C LYS A 50 8.93 0.54 -4.84
N MET A 51 7.98 1.47 -4.82
CA MET A 51 7.43 2.04 -3.59
C MET A 51 6.66 0.99 -2.81
N LEU A 52 5.91 0.11 -3.47
CA LEU A 52 5.21 -1.00 -2.84
C LEU A 52 6.19 -1.97 -2.19
N GLY A 53 7.19 -2.45 -2.93
CA GLY A 53 8.20 -3.35 -2.38
C GLY A 53 9.02 -2.72 -1.26
N LYS A 54 9.35 -1.43 -1.37
CA LYS A 54 10.03 -0.71 -0.29
C LYS A 54 9.14 -0.54 0.95
N ALA A 55 7.89 -0.15 0.76
CA ALA A 55 6.95 -0.01 1.85
C ALA A 55 6.71 -1.34 2.57
N GLU A 56 6.54 -2.45 1.83
CA GLU A 56 6.42 -3.80 2.40
C GLU A 56 7.66 -4.17 3.25
N LEU A 57 8.86 -3.91 2.75
CA LEU A 57 10.11 -4.13 3.50
C LEU A 57 10.21 -3.23 4.74
N ASP A 58 9.83 -1.96 4.62
CA ASP A 58 9.86 -1.01 5.73
C ASP A 58 8.84 -1.42 6.82
N TYR A 59 7.65 -1.87 6.43
CA TYR A 59 6.64 -2.37 7.37
C TYR A 59 7.07 -3.69 8.04
N ASP A 60 7.64 -4.65 7.29
CA ASP A 60 8.16 -5.90 7.85
C ASP A 60 9.24 -5.62 8.90
N GLN A 61 10.19 -4.73 8.59
CA GLN A 61 11.24 -4.34 9.54
C GLN A 61 10.68 -3.63 10.77
N LEU A 62 9.75 -2.69 10.59
CA LEU A 62 9.12 -1.98 11.69
C LEU A 62 8.39 -2.92 12.65
N VAL A 63 7.63 -3.88 12.12
CA VAL A 63 6.90 -4.85 12.96
C VAL A 63 7.89 -5.81 13.64
N LYS A 64 8.87 -6.32 12.89
CA LYS A 64 9.87 -7.28 13.38
C LYS A 64 10.73 -6.72 14.52
N TYR A 65 11.15 -5.46 14.41
CA TYR A 65 12.01 -4.79 15.40
C TYR A 65 11.24 -3.89 16.38
N SER A 66 9.91 -3.92 16.35
CA SER A 66 9.10 -3.19 17.33
C SER A 66 9.39 -3.67 18.75
N LEU A 67 9.50 -2.72 19.68
CA LEU A 67 9.65 -2.98 21.12
C LEU A 67 8.33 -3.41 21.80
N GLU A 68 7.22 -3.34 21.08
CA GLU A 68 5.93 -3.84 21.56
C GLU A 68 5.66 -5.24 20.99
N ALA A 69 5.00 -6.08 21.79
CA ALA A 69 4.55 -7.38 21.34
C ALA A 69 3.37 -7.22 20.37
N ILE A 70 3.54 -7.71 19.15
CA ILE A 70 2.53 -7.64 18.09
C ILE A 70 2.08 -9.06 17.75
N PHE A 71 0.77 -9.29 17.82
CA PHE A 71 0.11 -10.55 17.46
C PHE A 71 -0.92 -10.29 16.37
N VAL A 72 -0.92 -11.11 15.33
CA VAL A 72 -2.02 -11.16 14.36
C VAL A 72 -2.79 -12.45 14.59
N LEU A 73 -4.11 -12.32 14.70
CA LEU A 73 -5.00 -13.41 15.07
C LEU A 73 -6.00 -13.68 13.95
N GLN A 74 -6.31 -14.97 13.73
CA GLN A 74 -7.42 -15.41 12.90
C GLN A 74 -8.23 -16.45 13.67
N HIS A 75 -9.52 -16.19 13.92
CA HIS A 75 -10.37 -17.05 14.76
C HIS A 75 -9.72 -17.40 16.11
N TRP A 76 -9.15 -16.40 16.79
CA TRP A 76 -8.37 -16.54 18.04
C TRP A 76 -7.06 -17.33 17.94
N LYS A 77 -6.74 -17.89 16.77
CA LYS A 77 -5.46 -18.56 16.53
C LYS A 77 -4.41 -17.56 16.11
N VAL A 78 -3.20 -17.67 16.64
CA VAL A 78 -2.09 -16.79 16.23
C VAL A 78 -1.66 -17.17 14.82
N ILE A 79 -1.68 -16.22 13.89
CA ILE A 79 -1.15 -16.40 12.53
C ILE A 79 0.19 -15.67 12.32
N TYR A 80 0.53 -14.74 13.22
CA TYR A 80 1.83 -14.07 13.25
C TYR A 80 2.11 -13.54 14.66
N VAL A 81 3.39 -13.55 15.04
CA VAL A 81 3.91 -12.86 16.22
C VAL A 81 5.28 -12.27 15.88
N ASN A 82 5.55 -11.04 16.33
CA ASN A 82 6.88 -10.44 16.17
C ASN A 82 7.88 -10.98 17.20
N GLN A 83 9.18 -10.70 17.03
CA GLN A 83 10.22 -11.24 17.92
C GLN A 83 9.98 -10.85 19.39
N THR A 84 9.51 -9.63 19.63
CA THR A 84 9.24 -9.15 20.99
C THR A 84 8.09 -9.92 21.65
N GLY A 85 6.99 -10.19 20.93
CA GLY A 85 5.90 -11.01 21.44
C GLY A 85 6.29 -12.46 21.68
N PHE A 86 7.15 -13.01 20.81
CA PHE A 86 7.71 -14.35 20.98
C PHE A 86 8.56 -14.45 22.26
N ASN A 87 9.46 -13.49 22.47
CA ASN A 87 10.28 -13.40 23.68
C ASN A 87 9.44 -13.15 24.94
N PHE A 88 8.39 -12.32 24.84
CA PHE A 88 7.49 -12.01 25.94
C PHE A 88 6.77 -13.26 26.47
N LEU A 89 6.41 -14.19 25.59
CA LEU A 89 5.76 -15.45 25.96
C LEU A 89 6.75 -16.52 26.45
N GLY A 90 8.06 -16.25 26.40
CA GLY A 90 9.10 -17.17 26.86
C GLY A 90 9.18 -18.47 26.04
N LEU A 91 8.74 -18.43 24.79
CA LEU A 91 8.71 -19.60 23.90
C LEU A 91 10.09 -19.88 23.32
N SER A 92 10.33 -21.15 23.00
CA SER A 92 11.62 -21.60 22.46
C SER A 92 11.56 -21.83 20.95
N TYR A 93 10.39 -22.22 20.42
CA TYR A 93 10.23 -22.51 18.99
C TYR A 93 9.00 -21.81 18.38
N PRO A 94 9.10 -21.24 17.17
CA PRO A 94 7.98 -20.57 16.48
C PRO A 94 6.71 -21.42 16.32
N ASP A 95 6.87 -22.74 16.16
CA ASP A 95 5.76 -23.67 15.98
C ASP A 95 4.92 -23.85 17.26
N GLU A 96 5.42 -23.39 18.42
CA GLU A 96 4.70 -23.46 19.71
C GLU A 96 3.58 -22.43 19.84
N ILE A 97 3.48 -21.48 18.90
CA ILE A 97 2.48 -20.40 18.95
C ILE A 97 1.61 -20.29 17.70
N ILE A 98 2.16 -20.54 16.51
CA ILE A 98 1.38 -20.43 15.27
C ILE A 98 0.26 -21.48 15.26
N GLY A 99 -0.97 -21.04 15.02
CA GLY A 99 -2.17 -21.89 15.03
C GLY A 99 -2.74 -22.19 16.42
N VAL A 100 -2.04 -21.80 17.49
CA VAL A 100 -2.50 -21.98 18.87
C VAL A 100 -3.50 -20.88 19.21
N ASP A 101 -4.58 -21.25 19.91
CA ASP A 101 -5.53 -20.28 20.43
C ASP A 101 -4.86 -19.42 21.49
N ILE A 102 -4.79 -18.11 21.22
CA ILE A 102 -4.04 -17.14 22.02
C ILE A 102 -4.50 -17.13 23.49
N ARG A 103 -5.75 -17.51 23.77
CA ARG A 103 -6.33 -17.49 25.12
C ARG A 103 -5.66 -18.50 26.07
N HIS A 104 -5.00 -19.55 25.54
CA HIS A 104 -4.22 -20.48 26.36
C HIS A 104 -3.10 -19.79 27.14
N PHE A 105 -2.51 -18.74 26.57
CA PHE A 105 -1.41 -18.00 27.21
C PHE A 105 -1.89 -17.04 28.30
N PHE A 106 -3.20 -16.77 28.39
CA PHE A 106 -3.79 -15.80 29.31
C PHE A 106 -4.65 -16.41 30.42
N ALA A 107 -4.71 -17.75 30.51
CA ALA A 107 -5.59 -18.46 31.43
C ALA A 107 -5.12 -18.47 32.91
N SER A 108 -3.93 -17.96 33.25
CA SER A 108 -3.35 -18.12 34.60
C SER A 108 -2.56 -16.92 35.14
N GLY A 109 -3.13 -15.70 35.19
CA GLY A 109 -2.61 -14.62 36.06
C GLY A 109 -2.94 -13.17 35.66
N PRO A 110 -2.85 -12.19 36.59
CA PRO A 110 -3.49 -10.89 36.43
C PRO A 110 -2.57 -9.84 35.79
N SER A 111 -2.69 -9.57 34.49
CA SER A 111 -2.37 -8.23 33.97
C SER A 111 -2.99 -7.97 32.60
N TRP A 112 -4.29 -7.67 32.60
CA TRP A 112 -5.04 -7.08 31.48
C TRP A 112 -4.57 -5.65 31.09
N ARG A 113 -3.49 -5.12 31.70
CA ARG A 113 -3.08 -3.71 31.59
C ARG A 113 -2.31 -3.34 30.31
N PHE A 114 -2.03 -4.27 29.40
CA PHE A 114 -1.18 -4.00 28.22
C PHE A 114 -1.90 -4.04 26.87
N TYR A 115 -3.22 -4.28 26.83
CA TYR A 115 -3.97 -4.29 25.56
C TYR A 115 -4.34 -2.88 25.10
N ARG A 116 -3.38 -2.18 24.49
CA ARG A 116 -3.68 -0.99 23.70
C ARG A 116 -3.01 -1.05 22.33
N ALA A 117 -3.48 -1.94 21.46
CA ALA A 117 -3.43 -1.70 20.01
C ALA A 117 -4.36 -2.67 19.24
N VAL A 118 -5.48 -2.10 18.78
CA VAL A 118 -6.18 -2.37 17.52
C VAL A 118 -6.73 -3.79 17.27
N PHE A 119 -7.91 -4.06 17.84
CA PHE A 119 -8.92 -4.86 17.15
C PHE A 119 -9.79 -3.90 16.32
N GLN A 120 -9.78 -4.03 14.99
CA GLN A 120 -10.91 -3.66 14.12
C GLN A 120 -10.69 -4.20 12.71
N TYR A 121 -11.37 -5.31 12.40
CA TYR A 121 -12.21 -5.46 11.20
C TYR A 121 -13.46 -6.23 11.62
#